data_AF-A0A7W0YZQ2-F1
#
_entry.id   AF-A0A7W0YZQ2-F1
#
_cell.length_a   1.000
_cell.length_b   1.000
_cell.length_c   1.000
_cell.angle_alpha   90.00
_cell.angle_beta   90.00
_cell.angle_gamma   90.00
#
_symmetry.space_group_name_H-M   'P 1'
#
loop_
_entity.id
_entity.type
_entity.pdbx_description
1 polymer ?
#
loop_
_entity_poly.entity_id
_entity_poly.type
_entity_poly.pdbx_seq_one_letter_code
_entity_poly.pdbx_strand_id
1 'polypeptide(L)'
;MRPVPAIACLALVLAATLAACGSDVDVELVWGGPPDPNSAGIVSTAGFATYQENVDELWERSAAMAAAEFLRLDERTAARTTIDGKASAEGLGPQTVTVTLDGLADDSVRAERWSLAFEQDGETYRLTTALREQRCQAQRGHQSFSADDCV
;
A
#
# COMPACT_ATOMS: atom_id res chain seq x y z
N MET A 1 26.30 26.12 -37.57
CA MET A 1 26.80 26.65 -36.27
C MET A 1 26.29 25.75 -35.16
N ARG A 2 27.13 25.53 -34.15
CA ARG A 2 27.13 24.41 -33.22
C ARG A 2 25.90 24.32 -32.28
N PRO A 3 25.59 23.11 -31.76
CA PRO A 3 24.47 22.78 -30.85
C PRO A 3 24.88 22.84 -29.37
N VAL A 4 23.91 22.85 -28.43
CA VAL A 4 24.05 22.32 -27.05
C VAL A 4 22.70 21.85 -26.45
N PRO A 5 22.62 20.62 -25.88
CA PRO A 5 21.56 20.09 -25.01
C PRO A 5 21.98 20.01 -23.52
N ALA A 6 21.05 19.83 -22.58
CA ALA A 6 21.30 19.34 -21.20
C ALA A 6 19.95 18.89 -20.57
N ILE A 7 19.62 17.61 -20.38
CA ILE A 7 20.17 16.60 -19.45
C ILE A 7 20.18 17.12 -18.00
N ALA A 8 19.10 16.83 -17.27
CA ALA A 8 19.09 16.90 -15.81
C ALA A 8 19.58 15.55 -15.28
N CYS A 9 20.79 15.59 -14.70
CA CYS A 9 21.49 14.45 -14.14
C CYS A 9 20.75 13.84 -12.94
N LEU A 10 20.40 12.56 -13.09
CA LEU A 10 20.19 11.62 -11.99
C LEU A 10 21.53 11.46 -11.25
N ALA A 11 21.66 12.04 -10.06
CA ALA A 11 22.87 11.90 -9.24
C ALA A 11 22.76 10.66 -8.35
N LEU A 12 23.15 9.52 -8.90
CA LEU A 12 23.44 8.30 -8.16
C LEU A 12 24.83 8.44 -7.56
N VAL A 13 24.94 8.66 -6.24
CA VAL A 13 26.25 8.77 -5.56
C VAL A 13 26.76 7.37 -5.26
N LEU A 14 27.66 6.87 -6.10
CA LEU A 14 28.46 5.65 -5.85
C LEU A 14 29.83 6.08 -5.28
N ALA A 15 30.06 5.83 -3.99
CA ALA A 15 31.39 5.89 -3.40
C ALA A 15 32.05 4.51 -3.56
N ALA A 16 33.03 4.41 -4.46
CA ALA A 16 33.80 3.19 -4.68
C ALA A 16 35.06 3.17 -3.81
N THR A 17 35.08 2.29 -2.81
CA THR A 17 36.29 1.84 -2.13
C THR A 17 36.44 0.34 -2.34
N LEU A 18 37.44 -0.06 -3.12
CA LEU A 18 37.83 -1.45 -3.37
C LEU A 18 38.63 -1.99 -2.16
N ALA A 19 37.96 -2.74 -1.30
CA ALA A 19 38.55 -3.74 -0.41
C ALA A 19 37.55 -4.91 -0.28
N ALA A 20 37.88 -6.04 -0.89
CA ALA A 20 37.03 -7.22 -0.93
C ALA A 20 37.14 -8.02 0.39
N CYS A 21 36.07 -8.02 1.18
CA CYS A 21 35.63 -9.08 2.10
C CYS A 21 34.12 -8.84 2.34
N GLY A 22 33.30 -9.86 2.08
CA GLY A 22 31.82 -9.78 2.03
C GLY A 22 31.23 -8.97 3.17
N SER A 23 30.71 -7.80 2.82
CA SER A 23 29.82 -7.04 3.68
C SER A 23 28.45 -7.28 3.10
N ASP A 24 27.76 -8.32 3.58
CA ASP A 24 26.32 -8.37 3.47
C ASP A 24 25.82 -7.12 4.20
N VAL A 25 25.55 -6.07 3.43
CA VAL A 25 24.89 -4.89 3.96
C VAL A 25 23.46 -5.38 4.14
N ASP A 26 23.07 -5.65 5.39
CA ASP A 26 21.67 -5.86 5.77
C ASP A 26 20.92 -4.56 5.44
N VAL A 27 20.49 -4.44 4.17
CA VAL A 27 19.59 -3.40 3.74
C VAL A 27 18.20 -3.84 4.17
N GLU A 28 17.71 -3.23 5.25
CA GLU A 28 16.34 -3.42 5.69
C GLU A 28 15.41 -3.02 4.54
N LEU A 29 14.66 -4.00 4.02
CA LEU A 29 13.66 -3.75 3.00
C LEU A 29 12.45 -3.13 3.69
N VAL A 30 12.14 -1.88 3.32
CA VAL A 30 11.00 -1.14 3.88
C VAL A 30 9.96 -0.93 2.79
N TRP A 31 8.71 -1.30 3.08
CA TRP A 31 7.59 -1.05 2.18
C TRP A 31 7.16 0.42 2.23
N GLY A 32 7.11 1.09 1.07
CA GLY A 32 6.78 2.53 1.00
C GLY A 32 5.30 2.88 1.11
N GLY A 33 4.40 1.90 1.22
CA GLY A 33 2.96 2.10 1.15
C GLY A 33 2.38 1.90 -0.26
N PRO A 34 1.04 1.93 -0.37
CA PRO A 34 0.34 1.63 -1.61
C PRO A 34 0.56 2.76 -2.63
N PRO A 35 0.69 2.45 -3.94
CA PRO A 35 0.70 3.48 -4.97
C PRO A 35 -0.68 4.13 -5.12
N ASP A 36 -0.75 5.23 -5.87
CA ASP A 36 -2.02 5.89 -6.17
C ASP A 36 -3.00 4.97 -6.92
N PRO A 37 -4.31 5.01 -6.62
CA PRO A 37 -5.31 4.28 -7.37
C PRO A 37 -5.50 4.85 -8.78
N ASN A 38 -6.00 4.02 -9.70
CA ASN A 38 -6.55 4.51 -10.96
C ASN A 38 -7.97 5.12 -10.77
N SER A 39 -8.57 5.61 -11.85
CA SER A 39 -9.92 6.22 -11.84
C SER A 39 -11.06 5.30 -11.35
N ALA A 40 -10.82 4.00 -11.25
CA ALA A 40 -11.78 3.03 -10.72
C ALA A 40 -11.47 2.64 -9.27
N GLY A 41 -10.51 3.31 -8.62
CA GLY A 41 -10.09 3.02 -7.25
C GLY A 41 -9.13 1.83 -7.15
N ILE A 42 -8.76 1.18 -8.26
CA ILE A 42 -7.92 -0.01 -8.23
C ILE A 42 -6.48 0.41 -7.98
N VAL A 43 -5.87 -0.21 -6.98
CA VAL A 43 -4.47 0.00 -6.59
C VAL A 43 -3.65 -1.22 -7.00
N SER A 44 -2.50 -0.98 -7.62
CA SER A 44 -1.58 -2.06 -8.01
C SER A 44 -0.99 -2.73 -6.78
N THR A 45 -1.03 -4.05 -6.73
CA THR A 45 -0.46 -4.87 -5.65
C THR A 45 0.94 -5.40 -5.99
N ALA A 46 1.41 -5.21 -7.23
CA ALA A 46 2.63 -5.83 -7.74
C ALA A 46 3.87 -5.48 -6.90
N GLY A 47 4.01 -4.21 -6.50
CA GLY A 47 5.14 -3.78 -5.66
C GLY A 47 5.12 -4.43 -4.28
N PHE A 48 3.93 -4.56 -3.69
CA PHE A 48 3.79 -5.21 -2.38
C PHE A 48 4.02 -6.72 -2.47
N ALA A 49 3.55 -7.36 -3.54
CA ALA A 49 3.82 -8.78 -3.77
C ALA A 49 5.34 -9.03 -3.91
N THR A 50 6.06 -8.20 -4.67
CA THR A 50 7.53 -8.28 -4.73
C THR A 50 8.17 -8.02 -3.37
N TYR A 51 7.64 -7.09 -2.57
CA TYR A 51 8.12 -6.88 -1.21
C TYR A 51 7.93 -8.13 -0.32
N GLN A 52 6.72 -8.75 -0.34
CA GLN A 52 6.41 -9.98 0.38
C GLN A 52 7.34 -11.15 0.01
N GLU A 53 7.72 -11.26 -1.26
CA GLU A 53 8.65 -12.32 -1.72
C GLU A 53 10.06 -12.21 -1.12
N ASN A 54 10.43 -11.06 -0.53
CA ASN A 54 11.78 -10.78 -0.04
C ASN A 54 11.86 -10.62 1.48
N VAL A 55 10.79 -10.91 2.21
CA VAL A 55 10.72 -10.84 3.68
C VAL A 55 10.19 -12.16 4.26
N ASP A 56 10.45 -12.41 5.55
CA ASP A 56 9.81 -13.48 6.34
C ASP A 56 9.45 -12.91 7.70
N GLU A 57 8.27 -12.33 7.78
CA GLU A 57 7.79 -11.54 8.90
C GLU A 57 6.46 -12.07 9.45
N LEU A 58 6.24 -11.85 10.75
CA LEU A 58 5.05 -12.36 11.43
C LEU A 58 3.74 -11.80 10.87
N TRP A 59 3.76 -10.58 10.33
CA TRP A 59 2.56 -9.94 9.79
C TRP A 59 2.04 -10.64 8.54
N GLU A 60 2.88 -11.38 7.81
CA GLU A 60 2.48 -12.10 6.60
C GLU A 60 1.49 -13.23 6.89
N ARG A 61 1.49 -13.74 8.13
CA ARG A 61 0.68 -14.88 8.58
C ARG A 61 -0.76 -14.49 8.95
N SER A 62 -1.14 -13.24 8.75
CA SER A 62 -2.49 -12.73 9.02
C SER A 62 -2.89 -11.70 7.96
N ALA A 63 -3.96 -11.96 7.22
CA ALA A 63 -4.50 -11.01 6.24
C ALA A 63 -4.77 -9.62 6.85
N ALA A 64 -5.19 -9.56 8.12
CA ALA A 64 -5.41 -8.28 8.81
C ALA A 64 -4.11 -7.53 9.12
N MET A 65 -3.04 -8.24 9.46
CA MET A 65 -1.73 -7.63 9.70
C MET A 65 -1.05 -7.25 8.38
N ALA A 66 -1.11 -8.12 7.37
CA ALA A 66 -0.67 -7.80 6.01
C ALA A 66 -1.42 -6.61 5.41
N ALA A 67 -2.72 -6.44 5.71
CA ALA A 67 -3.48 -5.25 5.35
C ALA A 67 -2.95 -3.99 6.06
N ALA A 68 -2.61 -4.09 7.35
CA ALA A 68 -2.04 -2.98 8.09
C ALA A 68 -0.67 -2.57 7.55
N GLU A 69 0.16 -3.54 7.19
CA GLU A 69 1.48 -3.33 6.57
C GLU A 69 1.35 -2.73 5.17
N PHE A 70 0.52 -3.31 4.30
CA PHE A 70 0.29 -2.80 2.94
C PHE A 70 -0.10 -1.32 2.95
N LEU A 71 -0.98 -0.92 3.89
CA LEU A 71 -1.48 0.44 4.03
C LEU A 71 -0.59 1.34 4.90
N ARG A 72 0.52 0.82 5.44
CA ARG A 72 1.42 1.51 6.39
C ARG A 72 0.65 2.23 7.50
N LEU A 73 -0.26 1.51 8.16
CA LEU A 73 -1.16 2.10 9.17
C LEU A 73 -0.42 2.72 10.37
N ASP A 74 0.83 2.33 10.59
CA ASP A 74 1.76 2.93 11.55
C ASP A 74 2.12 4.39 11.20
N GLU A 75 2.12 4.75 9.91
CA GLU A 75 2.43 6.10 9.43
C GLU A 75 1.18 6.95 9.16
N ARG A 76 -0.02 6.35 9.16
CA ARG A 76 -1.27 7.04 8.84
C ARG A 76 -2.01 7.51 10.09
N THR A 77 -2.55 8.73 10.02
CA THR A 77 -3.36 9.31 11.11
C THR A 77 -4.82 9.43 10.72
N ALA A 78 -5.70 8.82 11.50
CA ALA A 78 -7.15 8.95 11.41
C ALA A 78 -7.75 8.99 12.81
N ALA A 79 -8.88 9.68 12.99
CA ALA A 79 -9.59 9.69 14.27
C ALA A 79 -10.11 8.30 14.67
N ARG A 80 -10.43 7.46 13.68
CA ARG A 80 -10.82 6.06 13.89
C ARG A 80 -10.32 5.19 12.74
N THR A 81 -9.67 4.08 13.11
CA THR A 81 -9.30 3.00 12.20
C THR A 81 -10.09 1.75 12.57
N THR A 82 -10.70 1.10 11.60
CA THR A 82 -11.35 -0.21 11.76
C THR A 82 -10.80 -1.19 10.73
N ILE A 83 -10.53 -2.42 11.16
CA ILE A 83 -10.09 -3.53 10.30
C ILE A 83 -11.09 -4.66 10.50
N ASP A 84 -11.83 -5.02 9.45
CA ASP A 84 -12.82 -6.10 9.46
C ASP A 84 -12.39 -7.19 8.48
N GLY A 85 -12.20 -8.41 8.98
CA GLY A 85 -11.80 -9.56 8.18
C GLY A 85 -12.98 -10.51 7.95
N LYS A 86 -13.20 -10.89 6.70
CA LYS A 86 -14.20 -11.89 6.31
C LYS A 86 -13.52 -13.05 5.59
N ALA A 87 -13.60 -14.23 6.17
CA ALA A 87 -13.18 -15.47 5.53
C ALA A 87 -14.22 -15.88 4.46
N SER A 88 -13.76 -16.55 3.40
CA SER A 88 -14.67 -17.19 2.45
C SER A 88 -15.46 -18.30 3.14
N ALA A 89 -16.77 -18.36 2.88
CA ALA A 89 -17.70 -19.29 3.54
C ALA A 89 -17.36 -20.77 3.31
N GLU A 90 -16.62 -21.08 2.23
CA GLU A 90 -16.24 -22.45 1.87
C GLU A 90 -14.75 -22.73 2.09
N GLY A 91 -13.99 -21.83 2.72
CA GLY A 91 -12.57 -22.00 3.01
C GLY A 91 -11.63 -22.04 1.79
N LEU A 92 -12.18 -21.95 0.58
CA LEU A 92 -11.43 -22.04 -0.69
C LEU A 92 -11.34 -20.71 -1.46
N GLY A 93 -11.95 -19.64 -0.95
CA GLY A 93 -11.93 -18.31 -1.59
C GLY A 93 -11.05 -17.31 -0.84
N PRO A 94 -10.73 -16.18 -1.48
CA PRO A 94 -9.87 -15.17 -0.87
C PRO A 94 -10.46 -14.63 0.44
N GLN A 95 -9.59 -14.38 1.42
CA GLN A 95 -9.96 -13.65 2.62
C GLN A 95 -10.06 -12.17 2.25
N THR A 96 -11.20 -11.57 2.54
CA THR A 96 -11.41 -10.13 2.31
C THR A 96 -11.18 -9.37 3.60
N VAL A 97 -10.32 -8.36 3.56
CA VAL A 97 -10.12 -7.43 4.67
C VAL A 97 -10.61 -6.05 4.24
N THR A 98 -11.53 -5.48 5.00
CA THR A 98 -11.97 -4.10 4.83
C THR A 98 -11.31 -3.22 5.89
N VAL A 99 -10.51 -2.26 5.46
CA VAL A 99 -9.93 -1.24 6.34
C VAL A 99 -10.67 0.07 6.12
N THR A 100 -11.15 0.71 7.18
CA THR A 100 -11.74 2.06 7.10
C THR A 100 -10.97 3.02 7.99
N LEU A 101 -10.54 4.14 7.41
CA LEU A 101 -9.90 5.26 8.09
C LEU A 101 -10.89 6.42 8.06
N ASP A 102 -11.49 6.77 9.20
CA ASP A 102 -12.49 7.85 9.31
C ASP A 102 -11.95 9.01 10.14
N GLY A 103 -12.28 10.24 9.73
CA GLY A 103 -11.74 11.46 10.33
C GLY A 103 -10.28 11.65 9.97
N LEU A 104 -9.97 11.58 8.68
CA LEU A 104 -8.65 11.96 8.13
C LEU A 104 -8.42 13.46 8.33
N ALA A 105 -7.16 13.87 8.42
CA ALA A 105 -6.76 15.27 8.58
C ALA A 105 -6.89 16.09 7.28
N ASP A 106 -7.26 15.45 6.18
CA ASP A 106 -7.49 16.05 4.88
C ASP A 106 -8.76 16.93 4.88
N ASP A 107 -8.70 18.08 4.20
CA ASP A 107 -9.77 19.07 4.18
C ASP A 107 -10.88 18.76 3.15
N SER A 108 -10.62 17.77 2.28
CA SER A 108 -11.49 17.34 1.20
C SER A 108 -11.97 15.91 1.42
N VAL A 109 -11.09 15.02 1.85
CA VAL A 109 -11.37 13.62 2.16
C VAL A 109 -11.68 13.44 3.64
N ARG A 110 -12.90 13.01 3.95
CA ARG A 110 -13.31 12.69 5.32
C ARG A 110 -12.83 11.30 5.75
N ALA A 111 -12.97 10.33 4.87
CA ALA A 111 -12.68 8.93 5.15
C ALA A 111 -12.22 8.17 3.93
N GLU A 112 -11.46 7.12 4.15
CA GLU A 112 -11.09 6.11 3.15
C GLU A 112 -11.61 4.74 3.55
N ARG A 113 -11.97 3.94 2.55
CA ARG A 113 -12.29 2.52 2.68
C ARG A 113 -11.43 1.74 1.70
N TRP A 114 -10.72 0.76 2.22
CA TRP A 114 -9.89 -0.16 1.47
C TRP A 114 -10.52 -1.54 1.52
N SER A 115 -10.77 -2.13 0.35
CA SER A 115 -11.20 -3.53 0.22
C SER A 115 -10.04 -4.33 -0.36
N LEU A 116 -9.48 -5.22 0.46
CA LEU A 116 -8.28 -5.98 0.15
C LEU A 116 -8.62 -7.47 0.08
N ALA A 117 -8.26 -8.14 -1.02
CA ALA A 117 -8.43 -9.58 -1.16
C ALA A 117 -7.07 -10.26 -1.01
N PHE A 118 -7.01 -11.28 -0.17
CA PHE A 118 -5.82 -12.09 0.08
C PHE A 118 -6.07 -13.54 -0.29
N GLU A 119 -5.10 -14.15 -0.94
CA GLU A 119 -5.02 -15.60 -1.13
C GLU A 119 -4.05 -16.18 -0.11
N GLN A 120 -4.40 -17.31 0.49
CA GLN A 120 -3.47 -18.03 1.35
C GLN A 120 -2.40 -18.72 0.50
N ASP A 121 -1.14 -18.53 0.86
CA ASP A 121 0.03 -19.15 0.23
C ASP A 121 0.85 -19.85 1.32
N GLY A 122 0.58 -21.14 1.54
CA GLY A 122 1.11 -21.86 2.69
C GLY A 122 0.62 -21.27 4.02
N GLU A 123 1.55 -20.72 4.80
CA GLU A 123 1.27 -20.08 6.10
C GLU A 123 1.09 -18.55 6.01
N THR A 124 1.30 -17.96 4.82
CA THR A 124 1.21 -16.51 4.60
C THR A 124 -0.01 -16.14 3.77
N TYR A 125 -0.29 -14.84 3.69
CA TYR A 125 -1.37 -14.25 2.91
C TYR A 125 -0.80 -13.30 1.85
N ARG A 126 -0.95 -13.67 0.58
CA ARG A 126 -0.55 -12.85 -0.57
C ARG A 126 -1.68 -11.91 -0.99
N LEU A 127 -1.40 -10.62 -1.07
CA LEU A 127 -2.40 -9.62 -1.52
C LEU A 127 -2.63 -9.73 -3.03
N THR A 128 -3.86 -9.99 -3.45
CA THR A 128 -4.21 -10.17 -4.87
C THR A 128 -5.06 -9.04 -5.43
N THR A 129 -5.79 -8.30 -4.59
CA THR A 129 -6.59 -7.15 -5.04
C THR A 129 -6.60 -6.08 -3.98
N ALA A 130 -6.47 -4.82 -4.40
CA ALA A 130 -6.66 -3.65 -3.56
C ALA A 130 -7.56 -2.63 -4.26
N LEU A 131 -8.64 -2.24 -3.58
CA LEU A 131 -9.55 -1.19 -4.02
C LEU A 131 -9.61 -0.11 -2.94
N ARG A 132 -9.39 1.15 -3.34
CA ARG A 132 -9.56 2.34 -2.52
C ARG A 132 -10.81 3.09 -2.95
N GLU A 133 -11.64 3.42 -1.98
CA GLU A 133 -12.74 4.36 -2.11
C GLU A 133 -12.59 5.43 -1.03
N GLN A 134 -13.13 6.61 -1.29
CA GLN A 134 -13.12 7.72 -0.35
C GLN A 134 -14.52 8.27 -0.14
N ARG A 135 -14.70 8.97 0.99
CA ARG A 135 -15.90 9.74 1.31
C ARG A 135 -15.46 11.15 1.59
N CYS A 136 -16.04 12.12 0.90
CA CYS A 136 -15.63 13.51 1.03
C CYS A 136 -16.20 14.17 2.28
N GLN A 137 -15.57 15.27 2.69
CA GLN A 137 -16.14 16.20 3.65
C GLN A 137 -17.42 16.82 3.08
N ALA A 138 -18.22 17.43 3.96
CA ALA A 138 -19.45 18.11 3.53
C ALA A 138 -19.10 19.19 2.49
N GLN A 139 -19.88 19.24 1.40
CA GLN A 139 -19.71 20.18 0.28
C GLN A 139 -18.41 20.03 -0.53
N ARG A 140 -17.66 18.92 -0.35
CA ARG A 140 -16.41 18.58 -1.08
C ARG A 140 -16.60 17.41 -2.05
N GLY A 141 -17.82 17.15 -2.49
CA GLY A 141 -18.16 16.05 -3.40
C GLY A 141 -19.07 14.99 -2.76
N HIS A 142 -18.85 13.73 -3.11
CA HIS A 142 -19.71 12.62 -2.73
C HIS A 142 -19.61 12.28 -1.24
N GLN A 143 -20.76 11.95 -0.64
CA GLN A 143 -20.88 11.64 0.78
C GLN A 143 -21.00 10.13 1.06
N SER A 144 -21.14 9.31 0.01
CA SER A 144 -20.93 7.87 0.04
C SER A 144 -19.48 7.55 -0.33
N PHE A 145 -19.03 6.34 -0.01
CA PHE A 145 -17.77 5.83 -0.55
C PHE A 145 -17.88 5.73 -2.08
N SER A 146 -16.90 6.31 -2.78
CA SER A 146 -16.73 6.24 -4.23
C SER A 146 -15.25 6.26 -4.57
N ALA A 147 -14.88 5.78 -5.75
CA ALA A 147 -13.55 5.95 -6.32
C ALA A 147 -13.33 7.35 -6.93
N ASP A 148 -14.39 8.14 -7.08
CA ASP A 148 -14.31 9.50 -7.60
C ASP A 148 -13.48 10.42 -6.68
N ASP A 149 -12.94 11.50 -7.25
CA ASP A 149 -12.19 12.50 -6.51
C ASP A 149 -13.08 13.39 -5.65
N CYS A 150 -12.58 13.75 -4.47
CA CYS A 150 -13.11 14.89 -3.71
C CYS A 150 -12.64 16.21 -4.34
N VAL A 151 -13.45 17.27 -4.16
CA VAL A 151 -13.23 18.60 -4.78
C VAL A 151 -12.97 19.69 -3.76
#